data_AF-A0A1G1AGF6-F1
#
_entry.id   AF-A0A1G1AGF6-F1
#
_cell.length_a   1.000
_cell.length_b   1.000
_cell.length_c   1.000
_cell.angle_alpha   90.00
_cell.angle_beta   90.00
_cell.angle_gamma   90.00
#
_symmetry.space_group_name_H-M   'P 1'
#
loop_
_entity.id
_entity.type
_entity.pdbx_description
1 polymer ?
#
loop_
_entity_poly.entity_id
_entity_poly.type
_entity_poly.pdbx_seq_one_letter_code
_entity_poly.pdbx_strand_id
1 'polypeptide(L)'
;MTDLRFLGDWSVWPAVILAMILAAIAWYLYRREVRSRGGSLAWLLPALRSTAVFLIVMMLAGPVLHHRKIIGELARVMVFVDSSRSMSVTDDFMDLSRKLHAARAYDLLADNAINTNKSGFTVTSAVLSNDTVAAAVEKFDALSRWQRMEQLLLHEKNGLIPKLAGRHNVELWTISGPDPQRLWSTEQGSPLPKVLTDKPEKNGTDLGNALAQRIGQKKDERAVIVMLSDGQHNQGNSPIETAKVAGGRNIAVFTVGFGALERPGDLAVIGVKGPDVVFFEDRVRGEIIVKDDMEAGKPFVLKIEDKGRVIWERSMVTEHSNRRRIEFDFPIKEMIDEKKKSSEGVEFTSFPMTFKVTIPVIEGEKDQSNNEGVLRFRAVTQRRKLLLMDGRPRWEVRYLRNIFERDPQWEINALVAGTDFNDKWKRGEAAGQFPSKKEALFAYDLIYFGEVPRKMLNEDEFEWIKEFVGTRGGGLIFMDGRREVYREYTWGALASLFPVERLANPIKEPPSMLVLTDLGSSFGPLRLTADAADNARIWRNLQPPHWVASVKAFPGTETLVEAMVGKQKIPTIVLRQYGAGKVLYMGTDET
;
A
#
# COMPACT_ATOMS: atom_id res chain seq x y z
N MET A 1 -27.47 -39.97 -29.28
CA MET A 1 -28.48 -41.03 -29.54
C MET A 1 -29.44 -40.48 -30.59
N THR A 2 -29.69 -41.25 -31.64
CA THR A 2 -30.70 -40.90 -32.66
C THR A 2 -31.97 -41.64 -32.30
N ASP A 3 -33.08 -40.93 -32.15
CA ASP A 3 -34.37 -41.51 -31.78
C ASP A 3 -35.46 -40.96 -32.71
N LEU A 4 -36.37 -41.83 -33.16
CA LEU A 4 -37.45 -41.47 -34.09
C LEU A 4 -38.67 -41.09 -33.25
N ARG A 5 -39.08 -39.83 -33.30
CA ARG A 5 -40.22 -39.31 -32.53
C ARG A 5 -41.30 -38.82 -33.47
N PHE A 6 -42.56 -39.08 -33.14
CA PHE A 6 -43.70 -38.51 -33.86
C PHE A 6 -44.16 -37.26 -33.08
N LEU A 7 -44.33 -36.13 -33.78
CA LEU A 7 -44.67 -34.85 -33.15
C LEU A 7 -46.17 -34.70 -32.81
N GLY A 8 -47.03 -35.58 -33.33
CA GLY A 8 -48.47 -35.55 -33.05
C GLY A 8 -48.84 -36.23 -31.73
N ASP A 9 -50.05 -35.94 -31.23
CA ASP A 9 -50.61 -36.52 -29.99
C ASP A 9 -50.89 -38.04 -30.06
N TRP A 10 -50.61 -38.66 -31.19
CA TRP A 10 -50.86 -40.08 -31.45
C TRP A 10 -49.60 -40.89 -31.19
N SER A 11 -49.73 -41.94 -30.38
CA SER A 11 -48.64 -42.89 -30.20
C SER A 11 -48.35 -43.66 -31.50
N VAL A 12 -47.11 -44.16 -31.64
CA VAL A 12 -46.58 -44.74 -32.89
C VAL A 12 -47.45 -45.90 -33.40
N TRP A 13 -47.88 -46.78 -32.49
CA TRP A 13 -48.60 -47.99 -32.85
C TRP A 13 -50.02 -47.72 -33.38
N PRO A 14 -50.86 -46.89 -32.73
CA PRO A 14 -52.15 -46.47 -33.29
C PRO A 14 -52.05 -45.83 -34.68
N ALA A 15 -51.06 -44.97 -34.92
CA ALA A 15 -50.91 -44.30 -36.22
C ALA A 15 -50.59 -45.31 -37.33
N VAL A 16 -49.67 -46.24 -37.07
CA VAL A 16 -49.30 -47.32 -38.00
C VAL A 16 -50.48 -48.28 -38.23
N ILE A 17 -51.20 -48.66 -37.17
CA ILE A 17 -52.37 -49.54 -37.27
C ILE A 17 -53.47 -48.88 -38.11
N LEU A 18 -53.77 -47.60 -37.86
CA LEU A 18 -54.74 -46.85 -38.65
C LEU A 18 -54.31 -46.74 -40.13
N ALA A 19 -53.04 -46.44 -40.39
CA ALA A 19 -52.48 -46.37 -41.73
C ALA A 19 -52.64 -47.72 -42.47
N MET A 20 -52.38 -48.83 -41.79
CA MET A 20 -52.54 -50.19 -42.34
C MET A 20 -54.01 -50.54 -42.61
N ILE A 21 -54.92 -50.20 -41.70
CA ILE A 21 -56.36 -50.44 -41.88
C ILE A 21 -56.88 -49.65 -43.08
N LEU A 22 -56.57 -48.36 -43.16
CA LEU A 22 -57.01 -47.51 -44.27
C LEU A 22 -56.37 -47.93 -45.61
N ALA A 23 -55.10 -48.33 -45.61
CA ALA A 23 -54.45 -48.89 -46.80
C ALA A 23 -55.10 -50.20 -47.24
N ALA A 24 -55.47 -51.09 -46.30
CA ALA A 24 -56.15 -52.36 -46.60
C ALA A 24 -57.57 -52.14 -47.13
N ILE A 25 -58.32 -51.17 -46.58
CA ILE A 25 -59.63 -50.77 -47.09
C ILE A 25 -59.50 -50.19 -48.49
N ALA A 26 -58.54 -49.26 -48.71
CA ALA A 26 -58.28 -48.68 -50.02
C ALA A 26 -57.91 -49.76 -51.04
N TRP A 27 -57.05 -50.71 -50.66
CA TRP A 27 -56.71 -51.87 -51.48
C TRP A 27 -57.94 -52.70 -51.84
N TYR A 28 -58.79 -53.02 -50.86
CA TYR A 28 -60.00 -53.83 -51.08
C TYR A 28 -60.99 -53.14 -52.03
N LEU A 29 -61.26 -51.85 -51.82
CA LEU A 29 -62.18 -51.07 -52.65
C LEU A 29 -61.65 -50.92 -54.09
N TYR A 30 -60.39 -50.52 -54.25
CA TYR A 30 -59.81 -50.35 -55.58
C TYR A 30 -59.60 -51.68 -56.31
N ARG A 31 -59.30 -52.76 -55.60
CA ARG A 31 -59.21 -54.10 -56.21
C ARG A 31 -60.57 -54.60 -56.67
N ARG A 32 -61.66 -54.21 -56.01
CA ARG A 32 -63.03 -54.54 -56.42
C ARG A 32 -63.43 -53.80 -57.70
N GLU A 33 -63.02 -52.53 -57.85
CA GLU A 33 -63.29 -51.73 -59.07
C GLU A 33 -62.46 -52.16 -60.27
N VAL A 34 -61.18 -52.49 -60.07
CA VAL A 34 -60.25 -52.83 -61.18
C VAL A 34 -60.37 -54.30 -61.60
N ARG A 35 -61.22 -55.11 -60.94
CA ARG A 35 -61.40 -56.55 -61.16
C ARG A 35 -61.90 -56.92 -62.57
N SER A 36 -62.51 -55.99 -63.29
CA SER A 36 -62.98 -56.18 -64.67
C SER A 36 -61.90 -55.97 -65.73
N ARG A 37 -60.70 -55.50 -65.35
CA ARG A 37 -59.55 -55.30 -66.26
C ARG A 37 -58.50 -56.40 -66.02
N GLY A 38 -58.19 -57.18 -67.06
CA GLY A 38 -57.15 -58.22 -67.00
C GLY A 38 -55.73 -57.67 -67.14
N GLY A 39 -54.78 -58.19 -66.36
CA GLY A 39 -53.34 -57.88 -66.47
C GLY A 39 -52.67 -57.50 -65.14
N SER A 40 -51.35 -57.29 -65.16
CA SER A 40 -50.51 -56.89 -64.00
C SER A 40 -50.95 -55.56 -63.36
N LEU A 41 -51.61 -54.69 -64.15
CA LEU A 41 -52.20 -53.43 -63.71
C LEU A 41 -53.31 -53.58 -62.67
N ALA A 42 -53.99 -54.74 -62.62
CA ALA A 42 -55.04 -55.01 -61.64
C ALA A 42 -54.51 -55.20 -60.20
N TRP A 43 -53.20 -55.42 -60.05
CA TRP A 43 -52.51 -55.48 -58.77
C TRP A 43 -51.68 -54.23 -58.50
N LEU A 44 -51.04 -53.68 -59.53
CA LEU A 44 -50.11 -52.56 -59.38
C LEU A 44 -50.81 -51.23 -59.03
N LEU A 45 -51.99 -50.97 -59.62
CA LEU A 45 -52.74 -49.74 -59.33
C LEU A 45 -53.32 -49.70 -57.90
N PRO A 46 -53.97 -50.77 -57.39
CA PRO A 46 -54.36 -50.82 -55.98
C PRO A 46 -53.17 -50.73 -55.02
N ALA A 47 -52.02 -51.32 -55.37
CA ALA A 47 -50.80 -51.24 -54.57
C ALA A 47 -50.34 -49.81 -54.36
N LEU A 48 -50.11 -49.09 -55.46
CA LEU A 48 -49.66 -47.70 -55.42
C LEU A 48 -50.64 -46.82 -54.65
N ARG A 49 -51.96 -47.01 -54.82
CA ARG A 49 -52.97 -46.25 -54.08
C ARG A 49 -52.99 -46.58 -52.59
N SER A 50 -52.89 -47.86 -52.22
CA SER A 50 -52.81 -48.26 -50.81
C SER A 50 -51.55 -47.74 -50.13
N THR A 51 -50.40 -47.77 -50.83
CA THR A 51 -49.13 -47.21 -50.34
C THR A 51 -49.22 -45.69 -50.21
N ALA A 52 -49.86 -45.00 -51.16
CA ALA A 52 -50.06 -43.56 -51.06
C ALA A 52 -50.90 -43.18 -49.84
N VAL A 53 -52.00 -43.91 -49.59
CA VAL A 53 -52.84 -43.70 -48.39
C VAL A 53 -52.03 -43.95 -47.11
N PHE A 54 -51.24 -45.04 -47.07
CA PHE A 54 -50.36 -45.32 -45.95
C PHE A 54 -49.36 -44.18 -45.69
N LEU A 55 -48.69 -43.71 -46.74
CA LEU A 55 -47.71 -42.62 -46.64
C LEU A 55 -48.34 -41.29 -46.21
N ILE A 56 -49.56 -40.97 -46.69
CA ILE A 56 -50.28 -39.77 -46.27
C ILE A 56 -50.59 -39.81 -44.77
N VAL A 57 -51.08 -40.94 -44.26
CA VAL A 57 -51.35 -41.10 -42.82
C VAL A 57 -50.06 -40.99 -42.00
N MET A 58 -48.97 -41.61 -42.47
CA MET A 58 -47.66 -41.51 -41.81
C MET A 58 -47.08 -40.09 -41.86
N MET A 59 -47.27 -39.34 -42.95
CA MET A 59 -46.86 -37.95 -43.04
C MET A 59 -47.66 -37.05 -42.09
N LEU A 60 -48.98 -37.26 -41.99
CA LEU A 60 -49.84 -36.54 -41.05
C LEU A 60 -49.48 -36.83 -39.59
N ALA A 61 -48.97 -38.03 -39.30
CA ALA A 61 -48.47 -38.39 -37.96
C ALA A 61 -47.14 -37.67 -37.61
N GLY A 62 -46.45 -37.08 -38.59
CA GLY A 62 -45.27 -36.23 -38.40
C GLY A 62 -44.05 -36.92 -37.77
N PRO A 63 -43.47 -37.96 -38.41
CA PRO A 63 -42.23 -38.59 -37.95
C PRO A 63 -41.05 -37.63 -38.12
N VAL A 64 -40.40 -37.30 -37.00
CA VAL A 64 -39.19 -36.48 -36.96
C VAL A 64 -38.05 -37.26 -36.34
N LEU A 65 -36.95 -37.36 -37.08
CA LEU A 65 -35.73 -37.96 -36.62
C LEU A 65 -35.00 -36.96 -35.70
N HIS A 66 -34.96 -37.21 -34.40
CA HIS A 66 -34.34 -36.30 -33.44
C HIS A 66 -32.92 -36.77 -33.13
N HIS A 67 -31.92 -35.96 -33.50
CA HIS A 67 -30.51 -36.25 -33.22
C HIS A 67 -29.97 -35.27 -32.18
N ARG A 68 -29.79 -35.73 -30.94
CA ARG A 68 -29.20 -34.92 -29.87
C ARG A 68 -27.72 -35.26 -29.69
N LYS A 69 -26.85 -34.30 -29.98
CA LYS A 69 -25.40 -34.35 -29.68
C LYS A 69 -25.15 -33.48 -28.45
N ILE A 70 -24.69 -34.07 -27.35
CA ILE A 70 -24.20 -33.32 -26.19
C ILE A 70 -22.70 -33.14 -26.40
N ILE A 71 -22.26 -31.90 -26.64
CA ILE A 71 -20.86 -31.51 -26.64
C ILE A 71 -20.66 -30.80 -25.29
N GLY A 72 -19.91 -31.43 -24.38
CA GLY A 72 -19.53 -30.80 -23.11
C GLY A 72 -18.12 -30.26 -23.22
N GLU A 73 -17.93 -28.97 -22.95
CA GLU A 73 -16.60 -28.42 -22.67
C GLU A 73 -16.15 -28.90 -21.28
N LEU A 74 -14.92 -29.40 -21.17
CA LEU A 74 -14.33 -29.76 -19.88
C LEU A 74 -14.18 -28.48 -19.04
N ALA A 75 -14.54 -28.55 -17.76
CA ALA A 75 -14.34 -27.40 -16.88
C ALA A 75 -12.84 -27.11 -16.72
N ARG A 76 -12.51 -25.82 -16.63
CA ARG A 76 -11.15 -25.32 -16.49
C ARG A 76 -10.76 -25.24 -15.02
N VAL A 77 -9.62 -25.80 -14.66
CA VAL A 77 -9.08 -25.77 -13.28
C VAL A 77 -7.76 -25.02 -13.31
N MET A 78 -7.74 -23.84 -12.71
CA MET A 78 -6.54 -23.01 -12.56
C MET A 78 -5.92 -23.28 -11.19
N VAL A 79 -4.75 -23.90 -11.19
CA VAL A 79 -3.96 -24.19 -9.99
C VAL A 79 -2.88 -23.12 -9.88
N PHE A 80 -2.92 -22.33 -8.82
CA PHE A 80 -1.93 -21.32 -8.50
C PHE A 80 -1.03 -21.80 -7.37
N VAL A 81 0.28 -21.65 -7.56
CA VAL A 81 1.31 -21.95 -6.58
C VAL A 81 2.05 -20.68 -6.19
N ASP A 82 2.23 -20.47 -4.90
CA ASP A 82 3.02 -19.38 -4.36
C ASP A 82 4.53 -19.69 -4.44
N SER A 83 5.30 -18.84 -5.12
CA SER A 83 6.77 -18.91 -5.21
C SER A 83 7.49 -17.80 -4.44
N SER A 84 6.85 -17.32 -3.37
CA SER A 84 7.49 -16.42 -2.42
C SER A 84 8.60 -17.11 -1.60
N ARG A 85 9.50 -16.30 -1.06
CA ARG A 85 10.65 -16.75 -0.26
C ARG A 85 10.23 -17.52 0.99
N SER A 86 9.06 -17.25 1.56
CA SER A 86 8.54 -17.99 2.70
C SER A 86 8.21 -19.45 2.36
N MET A 87 8.00 -19.80 1.09
CA MET A 87 7.84 -21.18 0.63
C MET A 87 9.16 -21.96 0.58
N SER A 88 10.32 -21.31 0.73
CA SER A 88 11.63 -21.98 0.84
C SER A 88 11.93 -22.53 2.23
N VAL A 89 11.14 -22.15 3.23
CA VAL A 89 11.35 -22.54 4.65
C VAL A 89 10.98 -24.00 4.88
N THR A 90 11.70 -24.67 5.78
CA THR A 90 11.40 -26.02 6.27
C THR A 90 10.61 -25.94 7.58
N ASP A 91 9.54 -26.75 7.70
CA ASP A 91 8.70 -26.80 8.91
C ASP A 91 8.68 -28.20 9.52
N ASP A 92 8.99 -28.27 10.81
CA ASP A 92 8.91 -29.44 11.67
C ASP A 92 7.55 -29.54 12.43
N PHE A 93 6.79 -28.44 12.52
CA PHE A 93 5.56 -28.35 13.31
C PHE A 93 4.30 -28.88 12.57
N MET A 94 4.31 -30.17 12.22
CA MET A 94 3.13 -30.88 11.72
C MET A 94 2.80 -32.07 12.63
N ASP A 95 1.51 -32.30 12.90
CA ASP A 95 1.07 -33.48 13.66
C ASP A 95 1.63 -34.77 13.04
N LEU A 96 2.16 -35.67 13.87
CA LEU A 96 2.82 -36.89 13.42
C LEU A 96 1.93 -37.71 12.49
N SER A 97 0.62 -37.78 12.75
CA SER A 97 -0.33 -38.51 11.92
C SER A 97 -0.44 -37.90 10.51
N ARG A 98 -0.40 -36.57 10.39
CA ARG A 98 -0.40 -35.87 9.10
C ARG A 98 0.92 -36.07 8.36
N LYS A 99 2.06 -36.00 9.07
CA LYS A 99 3.39 -36.27 8.48
C LYS A 99 3.44 -37.68 7.88
N LEU A 100 2.96 -38.68 8.60
CA LEU A 100 2.93 -40.07 8.12
C LEU A 100 2.01 -40.25 6.91
N HIS A 101 0.85 -39.59 6.91
CA HIS A 101 -0.05 -39.60 5.75
C HIS A 101 0.58 -38.96 4.51
N ALA A 102 1.25 -37.82 4.68
CA ALA A 102 1.94 -37.15 3.60
C ALA A 102 3.18 -37.94 3.12
N ALA A 103 3.95 -38.50 4.04
CA ALA A 103 5.11 -39.35 3.74
C ALA A 103 4.73 -40.58 2.89
N ARG A 104 3.58 -41.20 3.15
CA ARG A 104 3.04 -42.27 2.28
C ARG A 104 2.63 -41.76 0.91
N ALA A 105 1.94 -40.62 0.86
CA ALA A 105 1.51 -40.04 -0.41
C ALA A 105 2.70 -39.68 -1.32
N TYR A 106 3.85 -39.39 -0.72
CA TYR A 106 5.12 -39.06 -1.38
C TYR A 106 6.05 -40.29 -1.58
N ASP A 107 5.56 -41.52 -1.35
CA ASP A 107 6.34 -42.76 -1.43
C ASP A 107 7.61 -42.79 -0.52
N LEU A 108 7.68 -41.93 0.51
CA LEU A 108 8.75 -41.95 1.52
C LEU A 108 8.58 -43.07 2.55
N LEU A 109 7.37 -43.62 2.65
CA LEU A 109 7.01 -44.72 3.53
C LEU A 109 6.15 -45.74 2.77
N ALA A 110 6.49 -47.03 2.87
CA ALA A 110 5.73 -48.08 2.22
C ALA A 110 4.30 -48.20 2.78
N ASP A 111 3.32 -48.49 1.92
CA ASP A 111 1.90 -48.57 2.29
C ASP A 111 1.60 -49.58 3.42
N ASN A 112 2.40 -50.64 3.51
CA ASN A 112 2.28 -51.69 4.52
C ASN A 112 3.04 -51.41 5.83
N ALA A 113 3.77 -50.29 5.93
CA ALA A 113 4.66 -50.03 7.06
C ALA A 113 3.89 -49.71 8.37
N ILE A 114 2.62 -49.25 8.29
CA ILE A 114 1.79 -48.96 9.47
C ILE A 114 0.33 -49.38 9.20
N ASN A 115 -0.31 -50.12 10.09
CA ASN A 115 -1.73 -50.50 9.96
C ASN A 115 -2.63 -49.31 10.35
N THR A 116 -3.09 -48.52 9.38
CA THR A 116 -3.95 -47.33 9.63
C THR A 116 -5.45 -47.62 9.73
N ASN A 117 -5.85 -48.88 9.91
CA ASN A 117 -7.26 -49.31 9.95
C ASN A 117 -7.99 -49.04 11.29
N LYS A 118 -7.62 -47.99 12.03
CA LYS A 118 -8.47 -47.42 13.07
C LYS A 118 -8.70 -45.96 12.76
N SER A 119 -9.92 -45.66 12.33
CA SER A 119 -10.54 -44.34 12.29
C SER A 119 -10.33 -43.64 13.63
N GLY A 120 -9.30 -42.80 13.71
CA GLY A 120 -8.91 -42.09 14.92
C GLY A 120 -7.45 -41.65 14.85
N PHE A 121 -7.25 -40.34 14.68
CA PHE A 121 -5.97 -39.63 14.76
C PHE A 121 -5.32 -39.81 16.14
N THR A 122 -4.74 -40.97 16.44
CA THR A 122 -3.98 -41.17 17.68
C THR A 122 -2.78 -42.06 17.39
N VAL A 123 -1.78 -41.48 16.74
CA VAL A 123 -0.46 -42.09 16.58
C VAL A 123 0.32 -41.80 17.86
N THR A 124 0.48 -42.79 18.73
CA THR A 124 1.32 -42.68 19.94
C THR A 124 2.81 -42.64 19.56
N SER A 125 3.62 -41.99 20.40
CA SER A 125 5.09 -41.88 20.29
C SER A 125 5.83 -43.23 20.16
N ALA A 126 5.19 -44.35 20.50
CA ALA A 126 5.68 -45.71 20.28
C ALA A 126 5.85 -46.09 18.79
N VAL A 127 5.31 -45.33 17.83
CA VAL A 127 5.46 -45.60 16.39
C VAL A 127 6.82 -45.11 15.84
N LEU A 128 7.45 -44.15 16.52
CA LEU A 128 8.77 -43.61 16.15
C LEU A 128 9.93 -44.53 16.56
N SER A 129 9.69 -45.60 17.32
CA SER A 129 10.72 -46.60 17.64
C SER A 129 11.05 -47.54 16.48
N ASN A 130 10.34 -47.42 15.35
CA ASN A 130 10.67 -48.11 14.12
C ASN A 130 11.58 -47.21 13.27
N ASP A 131 12.83 -47.63 13.06
CA ASP A 131 13.85 -46.87 12.32
C ASP A 131 13.37 -46.42 10.94
N THR A 132 12.52 -47.23 10.27
CA THR A 132 11.98 -46.88 8.94
C THR A 132 10.99 -45.71 9.00
N VAL A 133 10.23 -45.60 10.08
CA VAL A 133 9.25 -44.52 10.29
C VAL A 133 9.95 -43.24 10.72
N ALA A 134 10.93 -43.36 11.63
CA ALA A 134 11.76 -42.22 12.04
C ALA A 134 12.50 -41.60 10.85
N ALA A 135 13.14 -42.42 10.01
CA ALA A 135 13.84 -41.95 8.81
C ALA A 135 12.90 -41.31 7.78
N ALA A 136 11.64 -41.80 7.66
CA ALA A 136 10.65 -41.20 6.76
C ALA A 136 10.18 -39.82 7.26
N VAL A 137 9.98 -39.67 8.57
CA VAL A 137 9.62 -38.39 9.20
C VAL A 137 10.75 -37.37 9.07
N GLU A 138 12.00 -37.78 9.33
CA GLU A 138 13.17 -36.91 9.17
C GLU A 138 13.33 -36.43 7.72
N LYS A 139 13.18 -37.32 6.74
CA LYS A 139 13.17 -36.95 5.31
C LYS A 139 12.05 -35.98 4.96
N PHE A 140 10.86 -36.16 5.53
CA PHE A 140 9.75 -35.24 5.32
C PHE A 140 10.03 -33.86 5.94
N ASP A 141 10.59 -33.82 7.14
CA ASP A 141 10.94 -32.59 7.87
C ASP A 141 12.05 -31.79 7.17
N ALA A 142 12.95 -32.47 6.46
CA ALA A 142 13.97 -31.84 5.64
C ALA A 142 13.42 -31.17 4.35
N LEU A 143 12.21 -31.49 3.92
CA LEU A 143 11.60 -30.88 2.72
C LEU A 143 11.06 -29.47 3.04
N SER A 144 11.37 -28.50 2.17
CA SER A 144 10.78 -27.17 2.23
C SER A 144 9.28 -27.18 1.88
N ARG A 145 8.54 -26.13 2.25
CA ARG A 145 7.12 -25.97 1.86
C ARG A 145 6.92 -26.10 0.35
N TRP A 146 7.81 -25.51 -0.44
CA TRP A 146 7.83 -25.61 -1.90
C TRP A 146 8.01 -27.05 -2.39
N GLN A 147 8.98 -27.78 -1.84
CA GLN A 147 9.21 -29.19 -2.22
C GLN A 147 8.03 -30.08 -1.83
N ARG A 148 7.41 -29.86 -0.67
CA ARG A 148 6.19 -30.58 -0.25
C ARG A 148 5.03 -30.31 -1.21
N MET A 149 4.85 -29.05 -1.61
CA MET A 149 3.83 -28.65 -2.59
C MET A 149 4.10 -29.28 -3.96
N GLU A 150 5.35 -29.26 -4.43
CA GLU A 150 5.78 -29.88 -5.69
C GLU A 150 5.44 -31.38 -5.71
N GLN A 151 5.78 -32.11 -4.64
CA GLN A 151 5.43 -33.52 -4.48
C GLN A 151 3.91 -33.74 -4.48
N LEU A 152 3.14 -32.91 -3.77
CA LEU A 152 1.68 -33.00 -3.76
C LEU A 152 1.06 -32.82 -5.16
N LEU A 153 1.63 -31.94 -5.98
CA LEU A 153 1.09 -31.60 -7.29
C LEU A 153 1.51 -32.60 -8.38
N LEU A 154 2.80 -32.95 -8.44
CA LEU A 154 3.42 -33.59 -9.59
C LEU A 154 3.68 -35.10 -9.44
N HIS A 155 3.49 -35.68 -8.25
CA HIS A 155 3.81 -37.10 -8.01
C HIS A 155 3.11 -38.04 -9.01
N GLU A 156 3.85 -39.00 -9.58
CA GLU A 156 3.41 -39.80 -10.74
C GLU A 156 2.13 -40.61 -10.46
N LYS A 157 2.01 -41.21 -9.26
CA LYS A 157 0.86 -42.07 -8.89
C LYS A 157 -0.24 -41.32 -8.15
N ASN A 158 0.17 -40.40 -7.27
CA ASN A 158 -0.72 -39.80 -6.26
C ASN A 158 -0.92 -38.29 -6.40
N GLY A 159 -0.22 -37.66 -7.34
CA GLY A 159 -0.24 -36.21 -7.54
C GLY A 159 -1.63 -35.67 -7.90
N LEU A 160 -1.88 -34.44 -7.48
CA LEU A 160 -3.15 -33.76 -7.73
C LEU A 160 -3.34 -33.45 -9.22
N ILE A 161 -2.29 -33.03 -9.93
CA ILE A 161 -2.40 -32.63 -11.34
C ILE A 161 -2.76 -33.81 -12.25
N PRO A 162 -2.10 -34.99 -12.18
CA PRO A 162 -2.51 -36.15 -12.97
C PRO A 162 -3.98 -36.56 -12.76
N LYS A 163 -4.46 -36.52 -11.50
CA LYS A 163 -5.86 -36.84 -11.16
C LYS A 163 -6.85 -35.83 -11.74
N LEU A 164 -6.51 -34.54 -11.73
CA LEU A 164 -7.34 -33.48 -12.28
C LEU A 164 -7.33 -33.47 -13.81
N ALA A 165 -6.16 -33.64 -14.42
CA ALA A 165 -5.96 -33.63 -15.88
C ALA A 165 -6.70 -34.78 -16.58
N GLY A 166 -6.96 -35.89 -15.89
CA GLY A 166 -7.78 -36.99 -16.41
C GLY A 166 -9.27 -36.66 -16.60
N ARG A 167 -9.77 -35.55 -16.00
CA ARG A 167 -11.20 -35.17 -16.04
C ARG A 167 -11.47 -33.72 -16.41
N HIS A 168 -10.44 -32.87 -16.41
CA HIS A 168 -10.58 -31.41 -16.54
C HIS A 168 -9.41 -30.83 -17.35
N ASN A 169 -9.62 -29.61 -17.86
CA ASN A 169 -8.54 -28.83 -18.45
C ASN A 169 -7.78 -28.10 -17.34
N VAL A 170 -6.55 -28.49 -17.05
CA VAL A 170 -5.79 -27.97 -15.91
C VAL A 170 -4.75 -26.99 -16.41
N GLU A 171 -4.61 -25.87 -15.70
CA GLU A 171 -3.53 -24.90 -15.89
C GLU A 171 -2.79 -24.70 -14.58
N LEU A 172 -1.47 -24.79 -14.61
CA LEU A 172 -0.59 -24.53 -13.49
C LEU A 172 0.05 -23.16 -13.64
N TRP A 173 -0.06 -22.34 -12.59
CA TRP A 173 0.37 -20.96 -12.55
C TRP A 173 1.23 -20.71 -11.31
N THR A 174 2.29 -19.91 -11.44
CA THR A 174 3.09 -19.44 -10.31
C THR A 174 2.76 -17.99 -9.95
N ILE A 175 2.74 -17.69 -8.65
CA ILE A 175 2.50 -16.38 -8.06
C ILE A 175 3.79 -15.92 -7.41
N SER A 176 4.28 -14.80 -7.90
CA SER A 176 5.58 -14.28 -7.51
C SER A 176 5.62 -12.74 -7.50
N GLY A 177 4.45 -12.14 -7.70
CA GLY A 177 4.19 -10.73 -8.00
C GLY A 177 2.78 -10.57 -8.60
N PRO A 178 2.42 -9.37 -9.08
CA PRO A 178 1.07 -9.09 -9.58
C PRO A 178 0.71 -9.88 -10.85
N ASP A 179 1.72 -10.27 -11.64
CA ASP A 179 1.54 -10.99 -12.92
C ASP A 179 1.86 -12.50 -12.76
N PRO A 180 0.86 -13.39 -12.75
CA PRO A 180 1.08 -14.82 -12.62
C PRO A 180 1.61 -15.42 -13.93
N GLN A 181 2.62 -16.28 -13.83
CA GLN A 181 3.23 -16.96 -14.98
C GLN A 181 2.71 -18.39 -15.12
N ARG A 182 2.42 -18.83 -16.36
CA ARG A 182 1.94 -20.19 -16.61
C ARG A 182 3.12 -21.15 -16.64
N LEU A 183 3.10 -22.16 -15.78
CA LEU A 183 4.10 -23.22 -15.75
C LEU A 183 3.75 -24.40 -16.66
N TRP A 184 2.46 -24.76 -16.74
CA TRP A 184 2.00 -25.91 -17.52
C TRP A 184 0.49 -25.82 -17.83
N SER A 185 0.04 -26.49 -18.89
CA SER A 185 -1.39 -26.67 -19.19
C SER A 185 -1.67 -27.95 -19.97
N THR A 186 -2.83 -28.57 -19.72
CA THR A 186 -3.31 -29.74 -20.47
C THR A 186 -3.44 -29.46 -21.97
N GLU A 187 -3.86 -28.25 -22.36
CA GLU A 187 -4.03 -27.86 -23.78
C GLU A 187 -2.71 -27.82 -24.56
N GLN A 188 -1.59 -27.59 -23.87
CA GLN A 188 -0.28 -27.45 -24.50
C GLN A 188 0.29 -28.78 -25.01
N GLY A 189 -0.30 -29.92 -24.62
CA GLY A 189 0.11 -31.27 -25.04
C GLY A 189 1.49 -31.71 -24.55
N SER A 190 2.17 -30.90 -23.74
CA SER A 190 3.50 -31.20 -23.18
C SER A 190 3.37 -32.13 -21.97
N PRO A 191 4.29 -33.09 -21.78
CA PRO A 191 4.27 -33.96 -20.61
C PRO A 191 4.36 -33.14 -19.32
N LEU A 192 3.69 -33.61 -18.26
CA LEU A 192 3.75 -32.95 -16.96
C LEU A 192 5.21 -32.90 -16.47
N PRO A 193 5.74 -31.74 -16.09
CA PRO A 193 7.10 -31.65 -15.58
C PRO A 193 7.23 -32.45 -14.28
N LYS A 194 8.42 -33.01 -14.03
CA LYS A 194 8.73 -33.69 -12.75
C LYS A 194 9.12 -32.70 -11.64
N VAL A 195 9.60 -31.52 -12.01
CA VAL A 195 10.06 -30.44 -11.14
C VAL A 195 9.57 -29.12 -11.71
N LEU A 196 9.12 -28.21 -10.86
CA LEU A 196 8.69 -26.87 -11.25
C LEU A 196 9.90 -26.01 -11.62
N THR A 197 9.79 -25.27 -12.73
CA THR A 197 10.89 -24.44 -13.24
C THR A 197 11.17 -23.21 -12.37
N ASP A 198 10.17 -22.72 -11.66
CA ASP A 198 10.29 -21.53 -10.78
C ASP A 198 10.88 -21.90 -9.42
N LYS A 199 11.47 -20.93 -8.72
CA LYS A 199 12.08 -21.12 -7.40
C LYS A 199 11.49 -20.14 -6.37
N PRO A 200 11.34 -20.56 -5.10
CA PRO A 200 10.79 -19.74 -4.03
C PRO A 200 11.82 -18.71 -3.51
N GLU A 201 12.20 -17.73 -4.32
CA GLU A 201 13.25 -16.74 -3.97
C GLU A 201 12.71 -15.30 -3.86
N LYS A 202 11.44 -15.06 -4.20
CA LYS A 202 10.89 -13.69 -4.31
C LYS A 202 10.32 -13.18 -2.99
N ASN A 203 10.65 -11.95 -2.60
CA ASN A 203 10.29 -11.39 -1.28
C ASN A 203 8.82 -10.94 -1.12
N GLY A 204 7.97 -11.11 -2.14
CA GLY A 204 6.60 -10.60 -2.14
C GLY A 204 5.57 -11.65 -2.55
N THR A 205 4.39 -11.58 -1.93
CA THR A 205 3.26 -12.49 -2.14
C THR A 205 1.99 -11.69 -2.46
N ASP A 206 1.62 -11.63 -3.74
CA ASP A 206 0.39 -10.97 -4.23
C ASP A 206 -0.64 -12.00 -4.71
N LEU A 207 -1.38 -12.57 -3.76
CA LEU A 207 -2.45 -13.50 -4.07
C LEU A 207 -3.64 -12.78 -4.75
N GLY A 208 -3.93 -11.53 -4.36
CA GLY A 208 -5.14 -10.85 -4.79
C GLY A 208 -5.14 -10.46 -6.26
N ASN A 209 -4.08 -9.81 -6.75
CA ASN A 209 -4.01 -9.39 -8.14
C ASN A 209 -3.80 -10.58 -9.09
N ALA A 210 -3.02 -11.58 -8.67
CA ALA A 210 -2.81 -12.80 -9.45
C ALA A 210 -4.14 -13.52 -9.78
N LEU A 211 -5.06 -13.61 -8.80
CA LEU A 211 -6.42 -14.10 -9.03
C LEU A 211 -7.21 -13.14 -9.95
N ALA A 212 -7.19 -11.84 -9.65
CA ALA A 212 -8.04 -10.84 -10.33
C ALA A 212 -7.79 -10.80 -11.84
N GLN A 213 -6.54 -10.94 -12.28
CA GLN A 213 -6.19 -10.95 -13.71
C GLN A 213 -6.82 -12.09 -14.51
N ARG A 214 -7.20 -13.19 -13.84
CA ARG A 214 -7.78 -14.37 -14.49
C ARG A 214 -9.29 -14.46 -14.31
N ILE A 215 -9.83 -13.79 -13.30
CA ILE A 215 -11.26 -13.66 -13.09
C ILE A 215 -11.82 -12.66 -14.13
N GLY A 216 -12.23 -13.15 -15.31
CA GLY A 216 -12.98 -12.35 -16.29
C GLY A 216 -12.56 -12.41 -17.75
N GLN A 217 -11.62 -13.30 -18.14
CA GLN A 217 -11.22 -13.38 -19.55
C GLN A 217 -12.31 -13.97 -20.46
N LYS A 218 -13.27 -14.73 -19.93
CA LYS A 218 -14.42 -15.29 -20.66
C LYS A 218 -15.70 -15.22 -19.80
N LYS A 219 -16.82 -14.82 -20.40
CA LYS A 219 -18.08 -14.48 -19.69
C LYS A 219 -18.93 -15.70 -19.27
N ASP A 220 -18.68 -16.88 -19.86
CA ASP A 220 -19.46 -18.12 -19.64
C ASP A 220 -18.58 -19.36 -19.34
N GLU A 221 -17.36 -19.17 -18.86
CA GLU A 221 -16.42 -20.28 -18.60
C GLU A 221 -16.70 -20.93 -17.24
N ARG A 222 -16.90 -22.26 -17.20
CA ARG A 222 -16.91 -23.03 -15.95
C ARG A 222 -15.47 -23.19 -15.46
N ALA A 223 -15.05 -22.28 -14.59
CA ALA A 223 -13.72 -22.27 -14.01
C ALA A 223 -13.74 -22.56 -12.50
N VAL A 224 -12.70 -23.23 -12.03
CA VAL A 224 -12.39 -23.44 -10.62
C VAL A 224 -10.95 -23.00 -10.37
N ILE A 225 -10.71 -22.33 -9.24
CA ILE A 225 -9.40 -21.89 -8.81
C ILE A 225 -8.97 -22.73 -7.61
N VAL A 226 -7.75 -23.26 -7.64
CA VAL A 226 -7.08 -23.92 -6.51
C VAL A 226 -5.83 -23.11 -6.18
N MET A 227 -5.70 -22.63 -4.95
CA MET A 227 -4.60 -21.80 -4.49
C MET A 227 -3.76 -22.55 -3.47
N LEU A 228 -2.44 -22.61 -3.69
CA LEU A 228 -1.48 -23.23 -2.78
C LEU A 228 -0.49 -22.16 -2.30
N SER A 229 -0.55 -21.82 -1.00
CA SER A 229 0.25 -20.75 -0.40
C SER A 229 0.36 -20.96 1.12
N ASP A 230 1.30 -20.29 1.78
CA ASP A 230 1.35 -20.17 3.24
C ASP A 230 0.43 -19.07 3.81
N GLY A 231 -0.27 -18.35 2.93
CA GLY A 231 -1.25 -17.33 3.29
C GLY A 231 -0.66 -15.98 3.69
N GLN A 232 0.67 -15.79 3.59
CA GLN A 232 1.34 -14.55 3.98
C GLN A 232 1.29 -13.48 2.87
N HIS A 233 0.07 -13.06 2.50
CA HIS A 233 -0.12 -11.97 1.54
C HIS A 233 0.39 -10.63 2.10
N ASN A 234 1.29 -9.98 1.37
CA ASN A 234 1.93 -8.73 1.80
C ASN A 234 1.97 -7.62 0.74
N GLN A 235 1.45 -7.87 -0.46
CA GLN A 235 1.45 -6.92 -1.58
C GLN A 235 0.16 -7.06 -2.40
N GLY A 236 -0.39 -5.94 -2.88
CA GLY A 236 -1.53 -5.94 -3.80
C GLY A 236 -2.89 -5.83 -3.11
N ASN A 237 -3.94 -6.19 -3.86
CA ASN A 237 -5.32 -6.10 -3.40
C ASN A 237 -5.68 -7.24 -2.45
N SER A 238 -6.70 -7.03 -1.61
CA SER A 238 -7.17 -8.02 -0.65
C SER A 238 -7.59 -9.34 -1.35
N PRO A 239 -6.97 -10.50 -1.02
CA PRO A 239 -7.33 -11.78 -1.62
C PRO A 239 -8.77 -12.19 -1.30
N ILE A 240 -9.28 -11.76 -0.14
CA ILE A 240 -10.66 -12.03 0.31
C ILE A 240 -11.66 -11.27 -0.57
N GLU A 241 -11.38 -10.01 -0.91
CA GLU A 241 -12.24 -9.23 -1.80
C GLU A 241 -12.22 -9.81 -3.22
N THR A 242 -11.05 -10.17 -3.74
CA THR A 242 -10.94 -10.86 -5.03
C THR A 242 -11.71 -12.18 -5.05
N ALA A 243 -11.64 -12.97 -3.97
CA ALA A 243 -12.39 -14.22 -3.86
C ALA A 243 -13.91 -13.99 -3.85
N LYS A 244 -14.41 -12.91 -3.23
CA LYS A 244 -15.84 -12.53 -3.31
C LYS A 244 -16.24 -12.20 -4.75
N VAL A 245 -15.39 -11.51 -5.50
CA VAL A 245 -15.62 -11.21 -6.92
C VAL A 245 -15.67 -12.51 -7.75
N ALA A 246 -14.77 -13.46 -7.48
CA ALA A 246 -14.81 -14.79 -8.10
C ALA A 246 -16.13 -15.52 -7.81
N GLY A 247 -16.56 -15.54 -6.55
CA GLY A 247 -17.81 -16.15 -6.12
C GLY A 247 -19.05 -15.53 -6.77
N GLY A 248 -19.09 -14.20 -6.91
CA GLY A 248 -20.16 -13.50 -7.65
C GLY A 248 -20.23 -13.87 -9.14
N ARG A 249 -19.19 -14.51 -9.68
CA ARG A 249 -19.12 -15.04 -11.05
C ARG A 249 -19.22 -16.56 -11.11
N ASN A 250 -19.65 -17.22 -10.04
CA ASN A 250 -19.73 -18.68 -9.91
C ASN A 250 -18.38 -19.40 -10.12
N ILE A 251 -17.26 -18.74 -9.84
CA ILE A 251 -15.93 -19.36 -9.83
C ILE A 251 -15.60 -19.74 -8.40
N ALA A 252 -15.55 -21.04 -8.11
CA ALA A 252 -15.16 -21.52 -6.78
C ALA A 252 -13.66 -21.36 -6.57
N VAL A 253 -13.27 -20.87 -5.39
CA VAL A 253 -11.87 -20.74 -4.96
C VAL A 253 -11.62 -21.72 -3.80
N PHE A 254 -10.74 -22.69 -4.03
CA PHE A 254 -10.25 -23.64 -3.03
C PHE A 254 -8.84 -23.24 -2.61
N THR A 255 -8.55 -23.29 -1.31
CA THR A 255 -7.24 -22.92 -0.76
C THR A 255 -6.61 -24.12 -0.06
N VAL A 256 -5.31 -24.28 -0.23
CA VAL A 256 -4.46 -25.28 0.44
C VAL A 256 -3.33 -24.53 1.12
N GLY A 257 -3.40 -24.48 2.45
CA GLY A 257 -2.40 -23.82 3.29
C GLY A 257 -1.16 -24.69 3.49
N PHE A 258 0.03 -24.11 3.31
CA PHE A 258 1.31 -24.70 3.68
C PHE A 258 1.91 -23.97 4.88
N GLY A 259 2.58 -24.70 5.77
CA GLY A 259 3.16 -24.13 6.98
C GLY A 259 2.46 -24.56 8.26
N ALA A 260 3.02 -24.12 9.38
CA ALA A 260 2.51 -24.40 10.71
C ALA A 260 1.32 -23.50 11.07
N LEU A 261 0.39 -24.03 11.87
CA LEU A 261 -0.73 -23.26 12.44
C LEU A 261 -0.25 -22.26 13.50
N GLU A 262 0.78 -22.66 14.26
CA GLU A 262 1.48 -21.78 15.19
C GLU A 262 2.68 -21.16 14.47
N ARG A 263 2.88 -19.85 14.66
CA ARG A 263 4.02 -19.16 14.07
C ARG A 263 5.29 -19.65 14.75
N PRO A 264 6.36 -19.97 13.99
CA PRO A 264 7.64 -20.27 14.60
C PRO A 264 8.18 -19.05 15.36
N GLY A 265 9.02 -19.33 16.36
CA GLY A 265 9.77 -18.29 17.05
C GLY A 265 10.60 -17.47 16.07
N ASP A 266 10.39 -16.16 16.09
CA ASP A 266 11.02 -15.19 15.21
C ASP A 266 11.21 -13.88 15.97
N LEU A 267 12.42 -13.32 15.89
CA LEU A 267 12.76 -12.02 16.42
C LEU A 267 13.28 -11.21 15.24
N ALA A 268 12.72 -10.03 14.98
CA ALA A 268 13.04 -9.29 13.75
C ALA A 268 13.01 -7.78 13.95
N VAL A 269 13.85 -7.05 13.20
CA VAL A 269 13.77 -5.59 13.11
C VAL A 269 12.84 -5.23 11.95
N ILE A 270 11.59 -4.90 12.25
CA ILE A 270 10.59 -4.59 11.22
C ILE A 270 10.53 -3.10 10.84
N GLY A 271 11.16 -2.23 11.62
CA GLY A 271 11.25 -0.81 11.28
C GLY A 271 12.14 -0.02 12.22
N VAL A 272 12.73 1.04 11.70
CA VAL A 272 13.50 2.00 12.48
C VAL A 272 13.00 3.39 12.10
N LYS A 273 12.46 4.11 13.07
CA LYS A 273 12.01 5.49 12.88
C LYS A 273 12.95 6.45 13.59
N GLY A 274 13.35 7.49 12.88
CA GLY A 274 14.14 8.59 13.42
C GLY A 274 13.86 9.87 12.62
N PRO A 275 14.48 10.99 13.02
CA PRO A 275 14.36 12.26 12.31
C PRO A 275 15.04 12.19 10.94
N ASP A 276 14.55 12.95 9.96
CA ASP A 276 15.21 13.07 8.63
C ASP A 276 16.43 13.99 8.66
N VAL A 277 16.42 14.98 9.55
CA VAL A 277 17.47 16.00 9.71
C VAL A 277 17.72 16.25 11.19
N VAL A 278 18.99 16.30 11.59
CA VAL A 278 19.42 16.56 12.97
C VAL A 278 20.55 17.58 12.93
N PHE A 279 20.54 18.57 13.81
CA PHE A 279 21.70 19.45 13.95
C PHE A 279 22.85 18.71 14.63
N PHE A 280 24.08 18.91 14.17
CA PHE A 280 25.20 18.07 14.60
C PHE A 280 25.52 18.14 16.11
N GLU A 281 25.14 19.21 16.81
CA GLU A 281 25.30 19.31 18.27
C GLU A 281 24.16 18.65 19.06
N ASP A 282 23.07 18.27 18.40
CA ASP A 282 21.91 17.64 19.02
C ASP A 282 22.07 16.12 19.13
N ARG A 283 21.10 15.49 19.81
CA ARG A 283 21.00 14.05 19.98
C ARG A 283 19.96 13.47 19.03
N VAL A 284 20.22 12.27 18.52
CA VAL A 284 19.31 11.55 17.64
C VAL A 284 18.40 10.69 18.52
N ARG A 285 17.09 10.92 18.41
CA ARG A 285 16.06 10.16 19.12
C ARG A 285 15.13 9.47 18.14
N GLY A 286 14.70 8.27 18.48
CA GLY A 286 13.78 7.52 17.63
C GLY A 286 13.29 6.23 18.27
N GLU A 287 12.57 5.45 17.49
CA GLU A 287 12.02 4.15 17.89
C GLU A 287 12.46 3.04 16.94
N ILE A 288 12.91 1.93 17.50
CA ILE A 288 13.10 0.67 16.78
C ILE A 288 11.86 -0.18 17.04
N ILE A 289 11.24 -0.65 15.96
CA ILE A 289 10.09 -1.54 16.00
C ILE A 289 10.62 -2.96 15.84
N VAL A 290 10.55 -3.73 16.92
CA VAL A 290 10.96 -5.13 16.95
C VAL A 290 9.71 -6.00 16.92
N LYS A 291 9.74 -7.04 16.09
CA LYS A 291 8.78 -8.12 16.11
C LYS A 291 9.32 -9.24 17.00
N ASP A 292 8.53 -9.69 17.97
CA ASP A 292 8.94 -10.67 18.99
C ASP A 292 7.87 -11.75 19.12
N ASP A 293 8.02 -12.81 18.32
CA ASP A 293 7.19 -14.03 18.36
C ASP A 293 7.92 -15.16 19.14
N MET A 294 9.03 -14.87 19.81
CA MET A 294 9.83 -15.85 20.56
C MET A 294 9.20 -16.19 21.92
N GLU A 295 9.54 -17.36 22.47
CA GLU A 295 9.22 -17.72 23.85
C GLU A 295 9.82 -16.68 24.81
N ALA A 296 9.06 -16.31 25.84
CA ALA A 296 9.50 -15.30 26.80
C ALA A 296 10.70 -15.79 27.64
N GLY A 297 11.64 -14.88 27.94
CA GLY A 297 12.76 -15.16 28.85
C GLY A 297 14.14 -15.32 28.19
N LYS A 298 14.26 -15.20 26.87
CA LYS A 298 15.54 -15.29 26.15
C LYS A 298 16.21 -13.92 26.07
N PRO A 299 17.44 -13.73 26.56
CA PRO A 299 18.13 -12.46 26.51
C PRO A 299 18.66 -12.15 25.10
N PHE A 300 18.57 -10.89 24.68
CA PHE A 300 19.20 -10.38 23.45
C PHE A 300 19.68 -8.94 23.63
N VAL A 301 20.63 -8.50 22.80
CA VAL A 301 21.16 -7.13 22.83
C VAL A 301 20.86 -6.44 21.50
N LEU A 302 20.03 -5.41 21.55
CA LEU A 302 19.74 -4.58 20.38
C LEU A 302 20.84 -3.52 20.22
N LYS A 303 21.41 -3.40 19.02
CA LYS A 303 22.54 -2.49 18.74
C LYS A 303 22.25 -1.53 17.59
N ILE A 304 22.79 -0.32 17.68
CA ILE A 304 22.91 0.64 16.57
C ILE A 304 24.40 0.84 16.30
N GLU A 305 24.81 0.61 15.06
CA GLU A 305 26.21 0.57 14.65
C GLU A 305 26.48 1.53 13.48
N ASP A 306 27.62 2.23 13.50
CA ASP A 306 28.18 2.94 12.35
C ASP A 306 29.45 2.22 11.90
N LYS A 307 29.42 1.60 10.72
CA LYS A 307 30.57 0.86 10.13
C LYS A 307 31.26 -0.12 11.11
N GLY A 308 30.47 -0.79 11.95
CA GLY A 308 30.96 -1.77 12.95
C GLY A 308 31.33 -1.18 14.32
N ARG A 309 31.27 0.14 14.50
CA ARG A 309 31.37 0.78 15.83
C ARG A 309 29.99 0.82 16.47
N VAL A 310 29.83 0.23 17.65
CA VAL A 310 28.58 0.31 18.42
C VAL A 310 28.42 1.73 18.98
N ILE A 311 27.30 2.36 18.65
CA ILE A 311 26.95 3.73 19.05
C ILE A 311 25.93 3.74 20.19
N TRP A 312 25.02 2.77 20.15
CA TRP A 312 24.01 2.57 21.16
C TRP A 312 23.71 1.08 21.27
N GLU A 313 23.51 0.60 22.49
CA GLU A 313 23.07 -0.78 22.74
C GLU A 313 22.13 -0.85 23.93
N ARG A 314 21.26 -1.86 23.93
CA ARG A 314 20.34 -2.12 25.03
C ARG A 314 20.11 -3.62 25.18
N SER A 315 20.34 -4.11 26.39
CA SER A 315 20.02 -5.49 26.78
C SER A 315 18.53 -5.63 27.05
N MET A 316 17.91 -6.65 26.47
CA MET A 316 16.47 -6.91 26.49
C MET A 316 16.23 -8.41 26.66
N VAL A 317 14.97 -8.77 26.94
CA VAL A 317 14.52 -10.16 27.03
C VAL A 317 13.28 -10.32 26.14
N THR A 318 13.11 -11.47 25.50
CA THR A 318 11.91 -11.80 24.72
C THR A 318 10.67 -11.84 25.61
N GLU A 319 9.54 -11.36 25.10
CA GLU A 319 8.27 -11.21 25.84
C GLU A 319 7.06 -11.85 25.13
N HIS A 320 7.24 -12.40 23.92
CA HIS A 320 6.14 -12.91 23.09
C HIS A 320 5.03 -11.86 22.83
N SER A 321 5.42 -10.59 22.66
CA SER A 321 4.48 -9.47 22.58
C SER A 321 4.14 -9.04 21.15
N ASN A 322 4.51 -9.84 20.14
CA ASN A 322 4.33 -9.63 18.68
C ASN A 322 5.04 -8.36 18.16
N ARG A 323 4.72 -7.17 18.67
CA ARG A 323 5.40 -5.90 18.29
C ARG A 323 5.75 -5.05 19.50
N ARG A 324 7.01 -4.65 19.58
CA ARG A 324 7.57 -3.78 20.63
C ARG A 324 8.18 -2.54 20.01
N ARG A 325 8.05 -1.41 20.70
CA ARG A 325 8.71 -0.16 20.33
C ARG A 325 9.77 0.15 21.37
N ILE A 326 11.01 0.26 20.91
CA ILE A 326 12.17 0.46 21.77
C ILE A 326 12.78 1.80 21.41
N GLU A 327 12.75 2.73 22.36
CA GLU A 327 13.34 4.05 22.18
C GLU A 327 14.87 3.99 22.24
N PHE A 328 15.52 4.77 21.38
CA PHE A 328 16.95 5.01 21.39
C PHE A 328 17.27 6.49 21.45
N ASP A 329 18.41 6.83 22.05
CA ASP A 329 18.92 8.19 22.15
C ASP A 329 20.46 8.17 22.19
N PHE A 330 21.12 8.79 21.20
CA PHE A 330 22.58 8.94 21.17
C PHE A 330 23.04 10.28 20.58
N PRO A 331 24.19 10.84 21.04
CA PRO A 331 24.77 12.06 20.48
C PRO A 331 25.54 11.78 19.18
N ILE A 332 25.63 12.77 18.28
CA ILE A 332 26.36 12.63 16.99
C ILE A 332 27.52 13.62 16.80
N LYS A 333 27.69 14.57 17.73
CA LYS A 333 28.67 15.66 17.62
C LYS A 333 30.08 15.17 17.32
N GLU A 334 30.58 14.22 18.12
CA GLU A 334 31.94 13.68 17.98
C GLU A 334 32.18 13.05 16.60
N MET A 335 31.20 12.30 16.09
CA MET A 335 31.29 11.66 14.77
C MET A 335 31.35 12.68 13.64
N ILE A 336 30.62 13.80 13.78
CA ILE A 336 30.64 14.88 12.80
C ILE A 336 31.94 15.68 12.89
N ASP A 337 32.45 15.94 14.10
CA ASP A 337 33.72 16.63 14.29
C ASP A 337 34.90 15.82 13.73
N GLU A 338 34.88 14.49 13.86
CA GLU A 338 35.81 13.57 13.18
C GLU A 338 35.72 13.70 11.65
N LYS A 339 34.50 13.63 11.08
CA LYS A 339 34.27 13.78 9.63
C LYS A 339 34.70 15.14 9.08
N LYS A 340 34.52 16.22 9.84
CA LYS A 340 34.99 17.57 9.50
C LYS A 340 36.52 17.62 9.43
N LYS A 341 37.21 17.04 10.41
CA LYS A 341 38.69 16.98 10.43
C LYS A 341 39.27 16.19 9.26
N SER A 342 38.60 15.10 8.85
CA SER A 342 39.05 14.30 7.69
C SER A 342 38.78 14.96 6.33
N SER A 343 38.06 16.07 6.29
CA SER A 343 37.59 16.74 5.07
C SER A 343 38.30 18.08 4.81
N GLU A 344 39.59 18.18 5.16
CA GLU A 344 40.36 19.43 5.09
C GLU A 344 40.15 20.19 3.76
N GLY A 345 39.72 21.45 3.88
CA GLY A 345 39.52 22.37 2.74
C GLY A 345 38.10 22.45 2.18
N VAL A 346 37.16 21.59 2.58
CA VAL A 346 35.75 21.64 2.12
C VAL A 346 34.79 21.78 3.31
N GLU A 347 34.08 22.91 3.36
CA GLU A 347 33.06 23.15 4.38
C GLU A 347 31.74 22.48 3.97
N PHE A 348 31.49 21.27 4.48
CA PHE A 348 30.23 20.58 4.26
C PHE A 348 29.12 21.19 5.12
N THR A 349 28.04 21.62 4.47
CA THR A 349 26.82 22.15 5.13
C THR A 349 25.97 21.05 5.78
N SER A 350 26.17 19.81 5.34
CA SER A 350 25.55 18.64 5.94
C SER A 350 26.29 17.35 5.62
N PHE A 351 26.14 16.35 6.49
CA PHE A 351 26.69 15.00 6.33
C PHE A 351 25.56 13.97 6.32
N PRO A 352 25.46 13.10 5.31
CA PRO A 352 24.56 11.96 5.35
C PRO A 352 25.05 10.94 6.39
N MET A 353 24.13 10.46 7.21
CA MET A 353 24.38 9.47 8.26
C MET A 353 23.55 8.22 7.98
N THR A 354 24.20 7.06 8.04
CA THR A 354 23.56 5.74 7.89
C THR A 354 24.05 4.84 9.01
N PHE A 355 23.13 4.38 9.84
CA PHE A 355 23.41 3.43 10.91
C PHE A 355 22.70 2.12 10.65
N LYS A 356 23.35 1.02 11.03
CA LYS A 356 22.79 -0.32 10.99
C LYS A 356 22.20 -0.64 12.35
N VAL A 357 20.96 -1.12 12.38
CA VAL A 357 20.31 -1.63 13.59
C VAL A 357 20.36 -3.13 13.53
N THR A 358 20.88 -3.80 14.56
CA THR A 358 21.10 -5.24 14.55
C THR A 358 20.58 -5.90 15.83
N ILE A 359 20.01 -7.09 15.65
CA ILE A 359 19.70 -8.05 16.70
C ILE A 359 20.56 -9.30 16.44
N PRO A 360 21.30 -9.82 17.43
CA PRO A 360 22.03 -11.07 17.26
C PRO A 360 21.06 -12.25 17.16
N VAL A 361 21.39 -13.23 16.33
CA VAL A 361 20.61 -14.47 16.21
C VAL A 361 20.55 -15.18 17.56
N ILE A 362 19.34 -15.55 17.99
CA ILE A 362 19.10 -16.26 19.25
C ILE A 362 18.61 -17.69 19.02
N GLU A 363 18.81 -18.57 20.01
CA GLU A 363 18.43 -19.97 19.91
C GLU A 363 16.91 -20.15 19.74
N GLY A 364 16.51 -20.93 18.74
CA GLY A 364 15.11 -21.21 18.39
C GLY A 364 14.49 -20.25 17.36
N GLU A 365 15.26 -19.27 16.88
CA GLU A 365 14.86 -18.37 15.80
C GLU A 365 14.91 -19.08 14.44
N LYS A 366 13.81 -19.04 13.68
CA LYS A 366 13.73 -19.71 12.37
C LYS A 366 14.17 -18.84 11.19
N ASP A 367 13.89 -17.54 11.18
CA ASP A 367 14.30 -16.63 10.11
C ASP A 367 15.37 -15.64 10.59
N GLN A 368 16.62 -15.92 10.22
CA GLN A 368 17.78 -15.13 10.65
C GLN A 368 18.08 -13.94 9.73
N SER A 369 17.31 -13.77 8.65
CA SER A 369 17.61 -12.78 7.62
C SER A 369 16.91 -11.43 7.83
N ASN A 370 16.06 -11.33 8.86
CA ASN A 370 15.23 -10.17 9.16
C ASN A 370 15.68 -9.41 10.43
N ASN A 371 16.87 -9.73 10.93
CA ASN A 371 17.48 -9.17 12.14
C ASN A 371 18.17 -7.81 11.94
N GLU A 372 18.04 -7.21 10.76
CA GLU A 372 18.75 -5.99 10.40
C GLU A 372 17.78 -4.90 9.94
N GLY A 373 18.01 -3.68 10.43
CA GLY A 373 17.33 -2.46 10.01
C GLY A 373 18.34 -1.36 9.68
N VAL A 374 17.85 -0.28 9.05
CA VAL A 374 18.69 0.86 8.67
C VAL A 374 18.05 2.16 9.16
N LEU A 375 18.83 2.98 9.87
CA LEU A 375 18.49 4.35 10.24
C LEU A 375 19.26 5.31 9.33
N ARG A 376 18.56 6.23 8.68
CA ARG A 376 19.16 7.26 7.81
C ARG A 376 18.67 8.63 8.21
N PHE A 377 19.59 9.58 8.30
CA PHE A 377 19.27 11.00 8.48
C PHE A 377 20.43 11.86 8.00
N ARG A 378 20.19 13.17 7.92
CA ARG A 378 21.20 14.16 7.53
C ARG A 378 21.59 15.02 8.73
N ALA A 379 22.87 15.03 9.06
CA ALA A 379 23.42 15.90 10.10
C ALA A 379 23.76 17.26 9.50
N VAL A 380 23.05 18.33 9.86
CA VAL A 380 23.33 19.69 9.38
C VAL A 380 24.31 20.40 10.30
N THR A 381 25.25 21.13 9.71
CA THR A 381 26.35 21.81 10.43
C THR A 381 26.17 23.32 10.50
N GLN A 382 25.46 23.89 9.53
CA GLN A 382 25.20 25.32 9.47
C GLN A 382 24.06 25.70 10.41
N ARG A 383 24.29 26.79 11.16
CA ARG A 383 23.23 27.47 11.90
C ARG A 383 22.42 28.33 10.94
N ARG A 384 21.11 28.38 11.17
CA ARG A 384 20.21 29.26 10.44
C ARG A 384 20.34 30.67 10.98
N LYS A 385 20.36 31.67 10.10
CA LYS A 385 20.55 33.06 10.49
C LYS A 385 19.25 33.86 10.40
N LEU A 386 18.83 34.46 11.51
CA LEU A 386 17.66 35.32 11.63
C LEU A 386 18.07 36.79 11.81
N LEU A 387 17.63 37.65 10.90
CA LEU A 387 17.67 39.10 11.09
C LEU A 387 16.33 39.57 11.64
N LEU A 388 16.28 39.89 12.92
CA LEU A 388 15.07 40.37 13.60
C LEU A 388 15.12 41.90 13.65
N MET A 389 14.28 42.56 12.87
CA MET A 389 14.15 44.01 12.84
C MET A 389 12.81 44.45 13.39
N ASP A 390 12.81 45.38 14.33
CA ASP A 390 11.60 45.94 14.91
C ASP A 390 11.64 47.45 15.08
N GLY A 391 10.57 48.12 14.70
CA GLY A 391 10.41 49.57 14.81
C GLY A 391 10.14 50.08 16.22
N ARG A 392 9.98 49.19 17.21
CA ARG A 392 9.85 49.55 18.64
C ARG A 392 10.16 48.35 19.54
N PRO A 393 10.47 48.58 20.83
CA PRO A 393 10.48 47.51 21.82
C PRO A 393 9.05 46.99 22.04
N ARG A 394 8.82 45.70 21.75
CA ARG A 394 7.56 44.99 22.05
C ARG A 394 7.82 43.62 22.67
N TRP A 395 6.79 43.02 23.27
CA TRP A 395 6.91 41.73 23.94
C TRP A 395 7.34 40.62 22.96
N GLU A 396 6.83 40.67 21.73
CA GLU A 396 7.07 39.67 20.68
C GLU A 396 8.56 39.58 20.36
N VAL A 397 9.26 40.72 20.29
CA VAL A 397 10.72 40.77 20.08
C VAL A 397 11.45 40.06 21.20
N ARG A 398 11.06 40.30 22.46
CA ARG A 398 11.68 39.66 23.62
C ARG A 398 11.45 38.14 23.59
N TYR A 399 10.23 37.70 23.28
CA TYR A 399 9.91 36.27 23.20
C TYR A 399 10.65 35.57 22.05
N LEU A 400 10.59 36.14 20.83
CA LEU A 400 11.29 35.61 19.66
C LEU A 400 12.80 35.54 19.91
N ARG A 401 13.39 36.62 20.40
CA ARG A 401 14.81 36.68 20.73
C ARG A 401 15.18 35.59 21.74
N ASN A 402 14.45 35.46 22.84
CA ASN A 402 14.75 34.46 23.88
C ASN A 402 14.62 33.02 23.38
N ILE A 403 13.63 32.71 22.52
CA ILE A 403 13.41 31.36 21.99
C ILE A 403 14.58 30.99 21.08
N PHE A 404 14.91 31.85 20.13
CA PHE A 404 15.94 31.56 19.14
C PHE A 404 17.37 31.70 19.71
N GLU A 405 17.62 32.53 20.74
CA GLU A 405 18.96 32.64 21.36
C GLU A 405 19.30 31.37 22.16
N ARG A 406 18.28 30.63 22.61
CA ARG A 406 18.44 29.36 23.32
C ARG A 406 18.57 28.17 22.37
N ASP A 407 18.17 28.33 21.11
CA ASP A 407 18.21 27.27 20.11
C ASP A 407 19.59 27.27 19.42
N PRO A 408 20.44 26.25 19.64
CA PRO A 408 21.78 26.20 19.04
C PRO A 408 21.76 26.10 17.51
N GLN A 409 20.61 25.76 16.92
CA GLN A 409 20.43 25.72 15.47
C GLN A 409 20.30 27.11 14.84
N TRP A 410 20.08 28.16 15.64
CA TRP A 410 19.86 29.52 15.17
C TRP A 410 20.96 30.49 15.63
N GLU A 411 21.24 31.47 14.79
CA GLU A 411 22.02 32.66 15.09
C GLU A 411 21.12 33.86 14.82
N ILE A 412 20.91 34.71 15.82
CA ILE A 412 20.07 35.90 15.69
C ILE A 412 20.92 37.15 15.69
N ASN A 413 20.59 38.07 14.79
CA ASN A 413 20.93 39.47 14.91
C ASN A 413 19.64 40.29 15.12
N ALA A 414 19.46 40.88 16.31
CA ALA A 414 18.26 41.63 16.66
C ALA A 414 18.52 43.14 16.67
N LEU A 415 17.72 43.88 15.90
CA LEU A 415 17.74 45.32 15.77
C LEU A 415 16.38 45.88 16.20
N VAL A 416 16.39 46.60 17.31
CA VAL A 416 15.19 47.26 17.83
C VAL A 416 15.41 48.76 17.73
N ALA A 417 14.51 49.48 17.09
CA ALA A 417 14.58 50.93 17.06
C ALA A 417 14.42 51.48 18.50
N GLY A 418 15.27 52.44 18.86
CA GLY A 418 15.19 53.12 20.14
C GLY A 418 13.94 54.00 20.26
N THR A 419 13.75 54.62 21.42
CA THR A 419 12.67 55.60 21.64
C THR A 419 12.82 56.86 20.79
N ASP A 420 14.06 57.18 20.39
CA ASP A 420 14.37 58.32 19.54
C ASP A 420 14.53 57.86 18.08
N PHE A 421 13.48 58.05 17.28
CA PHE A 421 13.40 57.58 15.89
C PHE A 421 14.34 58.32 14.91
N ASN A 422 15.25 59.16 15.41
CA ASN A 422 16.31 59.79 14.62
C ASN A 422 17.60 58.96 14.60
N ASP A 423 17.76 58.01 15.53
CA ASP A 423 18.89 57.09 15.53
C ASP A 423 18.64 55.93 14.55
N LYS A 424 19.10 56.10 13.31
CA LYS A 424 19.23 54.98 12.38
C LYS A 424 20.15 53.91 12.98
N TRP A 425 19.89 52.63 12.70
CA TRP A 425 20.78 51.55 13.12
C TRP A 425 22.21 51.74 12.58
N LYS A 426 23.22 51.30 13.32
CA LYS A 426 24.59 51.30 12.76
C LYS A 426 24.68 50.26 11.64
N ARG A 427 25.49 50.54 10.63
CA ARG A 427 25.75 49.58 9.54
C ARG A 427 27.01 48.79 9.83
N GLY A 428 26.95 47.47 9.65
CA GLY A 428 28.05 46.54 9.91
C GLY A 428 27.55 45.14 10.23
N GLU A 429 28.47 44.23 10.49
CA GLU A 429 28.22 42.79 10.66
C GLU A 429 28.23 42.35 12.12
N ALA A 430 28.43 43.29 13.06
CA ALA A 430 28.33 43.00 14.49
C ALA A 430 26.87 42.90 14.96
N ALA A 431 26.65 42.21 16.08
CA ALA A 431 25.33 42.10 16.69
C ALA A 431 24.71 43.49 16.98
N GLY A 432 23.44 43.66 16.64
CA GLY A 432 22.70 44.92 16.76
C GLY A 432 22.96 45.92 15.63
N GLN A 433 23.66 45.53 14.57
CA GLN A 433 23.92 46.36 13.39
C GLN A 433 23.20 45.81 12.16
N PHE A 434 22.79 46.71 11.26
CA PHE A 434 22.19 46.33 9.99
C PHE A 434 23.30 46.02 8.97
N PRO A 435 23.19 44.94 8.18
CA PRO A 435 24.25 44.54 7.25
C PRO A 435 24.73 45.71 6.37
N SER A 436 26.05 45.92 6.30
CA SER A 436 26.61 47.06 5.56
C SER A 436 26.61 46.87 4.04
N LYS A 437 26.46 45.63 3.59
CA LYS A 437 26.50 45.21 2.19
C LYS A 437 25.43 44.16 1.90
N LYS A 438 25.04 44.07 0.62
CA LYS A 438 24.04 43.12 0.13
C LYS A 438 24.43 41.66 0.40
N GLU A 439 25.70 41.31 0.21
CA GLU A 439 26.19 39.94 0.43
C GLU A 439 26.06 39.52 1.90
N ALA A 440 26.26 40.45 2.83
CA ALA A 440 26.08 40.21 4.25
C ALA A 440 24.60 40.03 4.63
N LEU A 441 23.67 40.74 3.97
CA LEU A 441 22.23 40.49 4.12
C LEU A 441 21.84 39.11 3.56
N PHE A 442 22.47 38.67 2.46
CA PHE A 442 22.16 37.39 1.80
C PHE A 442 22.69 36.16 2.55
N ALA A 443 23.53 36.37 3.57
CA ALA A 443 23.95 35.33 4.51
C ALA A 443 22.85 34.94 5.51
N TYR A 444 21.79 35.74 5.64
CA TYR A 444 20.62 35.40 6.45
C TYR A 444 19.72 34.38 5.74
N ASP A 445 18.90 33.66 6.50
CA ASP A 445 17.87 32.75 5.97
C ASP A 445 16.46 33.32 6.14
N LEU A 446 16.25 34.10 7.21
CA LEU A 446 14.97 34.67 7.57
C LEU A 446 15.15 36.13 8.00
N ILE A 447 14.30 37.00 7.49
CA ILE A 447 14.12 38.37 7.98
C ILE A 447 12.77 38.46 8.66
N TYR A 448 12.77 38.86 9.94
CA TYR A 448 11.57 39.32 10.62
C TYR A 448 11.55 40.85 10.55
N PHE A 449 10.49 41.41 10.02
CA PHE A 449 10.34 42.84 9.77
C PHE A 449 9.10 43.31 10.51
N GLY A 450 9.26 43.88 11.70
CA GLY A 450 8.14 44.30 12.54
C GLY A 450 7.99 45.82 12.59
N GLU A 451 6.93 46.38 12.00
CA GLU A 451 6.62 47.83 12.02
C GLU A 451 7.82 48.80 11.89
N VAL A 452 8.85 48.45 11.11
CA VAL A 452 10.04 49.30 10.94
C VAL A 452 9.67 50.56 10.15
N PRO A 453 9.92 51.79 10.65
CA PRO A 453 9.63 53.02 9.90
C PRO A 453 10.49 53.14 8.64
N ARG A 454 9.93 53.72 7.56
CA ARG A 454 10.66 53.81 6.27
C ARG A 454 12.00 54.53 6.40
N LYS A 455 12.08 55.55 7.27
CA LYS A 455 13.31 56.32 7.52
C LYS A 455 14.47 55.54 8.15
N MET A 456 14.25 54.34 8.70
CA MET A 456 15.32 53.53 9.31
C MET A 456 16.29 52.96 8.27
N LEU A 457 15.79 52.72 7.07
CA LEU A 457 16.50 52.11 5.97
C LEU A 457 16.58 53.07 4.78
N ASN A 458 17.57 52.87 3.92
CA ASN A 458 17.76 53.60 2.68
C ASN A 458 17.12 52.84 1.51
N GLU A 459 16.92 53.50 0.36
CA GLU A 459 16.26 52.87 -0.80
C GLU A 459 17.00 51.63 -1.32
N ASP A 460 18.33 51.65 -1.35
CA ASP A 460 19.14 50.49 -1.74
C ASP A 460 18.91 49.29 -0.81
N GLU A 461 18.76 49.53 0.50
CA GLU A 461 18.54 48.47 1.49
C GLU A 461 17.15 47.82 1.34
N PHE A 462 16.16 48.60 0.88
CA PHE A 462 14.85 48.04 0.51
C PHE A 462 14.93 47.15 -0.72
N GLU A 463 15.72 47.53 -1.74
CA GLU A 463 15.98 46.67 -2.89
C GLU A 463 16.75 45.41 -2.47
N TRP A 464 17.71 45.50 -1.54
CA TRP A 464 18.41 44.32 -1.02
C TRP A 464 17.44 43.33 -0.36
N ILE A 465 16.49 43.80 0.46
CA ILE A 465 15.47 42.95 1.08
C ILE A 465 14.55 42.31 0.02
N LYS A 466 14.16 43.06 -1.01
CA LYS A 466 13.35 42.53 -2.12
C LYS A 466 14.10 41.44 -2.89
N GLU A 467 15.36 41.65 -3.21
CA GLU A 467 16.19 40.65 -3.88
C GLU A 467 16.55 39.46 -2.99
N PHE A 468 16.69 39.68 -1.68
CA PHE A 468 16.87 38.62 -0.69
C PHE A 468 15.71 37.61 -0.76
N VAL A 469 14.47 38.09 -0.83
CA VAL A 469 13.30 37.23 -1.00
C VAL A 469 13.21 36.67 -2.42
N GLY A 470 13.22 37.56 -3.43
CA GLY A 470 12.89 37.19 -4.81
C GLY A 470 13.96 36.37 -5.52
N THR A 471 15.23 36.71 -5.33
CA THR A 471 16.36 36.12 -6.05
C THR A 471 17.08 35.07 -5.22
N ARG A 472 17.43 35.40 -3.96
CA ARG A 472 18.18 34.49 -3.07
C ARG A 472 17.29 33.41 -2.43
N GLY A 473 15.98 33.61 -2.39
CA GLY A 473 15.02 32.65 -1.85
C GLY A 473 14.86 32.68 -0.33
N GLY A 474 15.20 33.80 0.32
CA GLY A 474 15.04 33.98 1.76
C GLY A 474 13.58 34.09 2.20
N GLY A 475 13.32 33.83 3.48
CA GLY A 475 12.02 34.04 4.10
C GLY A 475 11.87 35.46 4.67
N LEU A 476 10.71 36.08 4.51
CA LEU A 476 10.39 37.38 5.10
C LEU A 476 9.08 37.30 5.88
N ILE A 477 9.07 37.77 7.13
CA ILE A 477 7.87 37.89 7.96
C ILE A 477 7.59 39.37 8.20
N PHE A 478 6.41 39.83 7.79
CA PHE A 478 5.88 41.13 8.19
C PHE A 478 4.98 40.94 9.41
N MET A 479 5.26 41.64 10.50
CA MET A 479 4.38 41.70 11.67
C MET A 479 3.80 43.10 11.84
N ASP A 480 2.53 43.23 11.46
CA ASP A 480 1.76 44.46 11.59
C ASP A 480 1.33 44.67 13.04
N GLY A 481 1.19 45.93 13.43
CA GLY A 481 0.80 46.31 14.77
C GLY A 481 -0.11 47.54 14.74
N ARG A 482 -0.60 47.91 15.92
CA ARG A 482 -1.58 49.01 16.05
C ARG A 482 -1.10 50.38 15.56
N ARG A 483 0.21 50.60 15.36
CA ARG A 483 0.73 51.87 14.82
C ARG A 483 0.52 51.97 13.31
N GLU A 484 0.25 50.85 12.66
CA GLU A 484 -0.03 50.76 11.23
C GLU A 484 1.09 51.36 10.37
N VAL A 485 2.36 51.16 10.79
CA VAL A 485 3.54 51.73 10.11
C VAL A 485 3.61 51.30 8.65
N TYR A 486 3.08 50.13 8.30
CA TYR A 486 3.09 49.65 6.91
C TYR A 486 2.25 50.49 5.94
N ARG A 487 1.46 51.46 6.41
CA ARG A 487 0.84 52.48 5.55
C ARG A 487 1.89 53.29 4.75
N GLU A 488 3.13 53.36 5.23
CA GLU A 488 4.24 54.04 4.53
C GLU A 488 4.81 53.23 3.35
N TYR A 489 4.46 51.95 3.23
CA TYR A 489 5.04 51.01 2.26
C TYR A 489 4.11 50.71 1.07
N THR A 490 3.28 51.68 0.66
CA THR A 490 2.37 51.55 -0.50
C THR A 490 3.09 51.68 -1.85
N TRP A 491 4.36 52.09 -1.86
CA TRP A 491 5.18 52.27 -3.06
C TRP A 491 6.66 51.90 -2.79
N GLY A 492 7.42 51.73 -3.87
CA GLY A 492 8.84 51.34 -3.83
C GLY A 492 9.08 49.83 -3.72
N ALA A 493 10.31 49.43 -3.42
CA ALA A 493 10.76 48.03 -3.49
C ALA A 493 9.90 47.06 -2.68
N LEU A 494 9.69 47.38 -1.39
CA LEU A 494 8.97 46.51 -0.46
C LEU A 494 7.47 46.42 -0.72
N ALA A 495 6.85 47.42 -1.37
CA ALA A 495 5.42 47.41 -1.65
C ALA A 495 4.99 46.16 -2.41
N SER A 496 5.84 45.68 -3.33
CA SER A 496 5.58 44.49 -4.11
C SER A 496 5.63 43.17 -3.33
N LEU A 497 6.27 43.16 -2.16
CA LEU A 497 6.42 41.98 -1.30
C LEU A 497 5.19 41.73 -0.42
N PHE A 498 4.46 42.78 -0.05
CA PHE A 498 3.26 42.63 0.80
C PHE A 498 2.23 41.72 0.11
N PRO A 499 1.71 40.69 0.81
CA PRO A 499 0.68 39.81 0.27
C PRO A 499 -0.74 40.37 0.44
N VAL A 500 -0.87 41.54 1.08
CA VAL A 500 -2.13 42.18 1.41
C VAL A 500 -2.12 43.64 0.99
N GLU A 501 -3.30 44.20 0.80
CA GLU A 501 -3.56 45.62 0.56
C GLU A 501 -4.45 46.15 1.69
N ARG A 502 -4.16 47.35 2.21
CA ARG A 502 -5.01 47.96 3.24
C ARG A 502 -6.37 48.37 2.68
N LEU A 503 -7.41 48.24 3.50
CA LEU A 503 -8.74 48.74 3.17
C LEU A 503 -8.78 50.27 3.30
N ALA A 504 -9.48 50.93 2.37
CA ALA A 504 -9.66 52.38 2.39
C ALA A 504 -10.44 52.85 3.65
N ASN A 505 -11.42 52.04 4.08
CA ASN A 505 -12.20 52.27 5.29
C ASN A 505 -11.81 51.23 6.34
N PRO A 506 -11.08 51.60 7.40
CA PRO A 506 -10.66 50.66 8.44
C PRO A 506 -11.86 50.21 9.28
N ILE A 507 -11.87 48.94 9.61
CA ILE A 507 -12.88 48.34 10.47
C ILE A 507 -12.46 48.58 11.91
N LYS A 508 -13.32 49.25 12.68
CA LYS A 508 -13.01 49.69 14.06
C LYS A 508 -13.41 48.67 15.13
N GLU A 509 -14.23 47.70 14.76
CA GLU A 509 -14.70 46.65 15.67
C GLU A 509 -13.54 45.70 16.00
N PRO A 510 -13.38 45.26 17.26
CA PRO A 510 -12.40 44.26 17.60
C PRO A 510 -12.80 42.90 17.01
N PRO A 511 -11.84 42.02 16.68
CA PRO A 511 -12.17 40.69 16.23
C PRO A 511 -12.72 39.85 17.38
N SER A 512 -13.67 38.96 17.07
CA SER A 512 -14.34 38.09 18.03
C SER A 512 -13.69 36.71 18.14
N MET A 513 -13.03 36.24 17.07
CA MET A 513 -12.37 34.94 17.03
C MET A 513 -11.39 34.84 15.85
N LEU A 514 -10.41 33.95 15.97
CA LEU A 514 -9.55 33.52 14.86
C LEU A 514 -10.05 32.19 14.29
N VAL A 515 -10.02 32.07 12.96
CA VAL A 515 -10.51 30.90 12.24
C VAL A 515 -9.45 30.48 11.22
N LEU A 516 -9.09 29.19 11.26
CA LEU A 516 -8.26 28.58 10.23
C LEU A 516 -9.05 28.45 8.92
N THR A 517 -8.41 28.76 7.80
CA THR A 517 -8.90 28.37 6.48
C THR A 517 -8.58 26.90 6.20
N ASP A 518 -9.09 26.35 5.09
CA ASP A 518 -8.74 24.98 4.68
C ASP A 518 -7.23 24.82 4.48
N LEU A 519 -6.57 25.81 3.85
CA LEU A 519 -5.12 25.84 3.70
C LEU A 519 -4.41 25.91 5.06
N GLY A 520 -4.87 26.81 5.95
CA GLY A 520 -4.33 26.95 7.30
C GLY A 520 -4.43 25.67 8.12
N SER A 521 -5.51 24.90 7.97
CA SER A 521 -5.71 23.62 8.67
C SER A 521 -4.67 22.56 8.31
N SER A 522 -4.15 22.60 7.08
CA SER A 522 -3.12 21.71 6.58
C SER A 522 -1.69 22.23 6.81
N PHE A 523 -1.55 23.49 7.22
CA PHE A 523 -0.26 24.12 7.42
C PHE A 523 0.34 23.71 8.77
N GLY A 524 1.38 22.87 8.72
CA GLY A 524 2.02 22.26 9.91
C GLY A 524 2.29 23.22 11.08
N PRO A 525 2.84 24.44 10.86
CA PRO A 525 3.08 25.41 11.93
C PRO A 525 1.84 25.88 12.71
N LEU A 526 0.62 25.71 12.18
CA LEU A 526 -0.63 26.09 12.83
C LEU A 526 -1.32 24.90 13.53
N ARG A 527 -0.65 23.74 13.60
CA ARG A 527 -1.17 22.52 14.21
C ARG A 527 -0.75 22.42 15.68
N LEU A 528 -1.65 22.82 16.58
CA LEU A 528 -1.48 22.76 18.05
C LEU A 528 -1.78 21.35 18.60
N THR A 529 -2.54 20.53 17.89
CA THR A 529 -2.85 19.13 18.24
C THR A 529 -2.90 18.25 17.00
N ALA A 530 -2.73 16.93 17.19
CA ALA A 530 -2.73 15.97 16.10
C ALA A 530 -4.10 15.90 15.39
N ASP A 531 -5.21 15.99 16.09
CA ASP A 531 -6.53 15.92 15.46
C ASP A 531 -6.94 17.26 14.81
N ALA A 532 -7.39 17.23 13.55
CA ALA A 532 -7.70 18.44 12.80
C ALA A 532 -8.95 19.17 13.32
N ALA A 533 -9.97 18.42 13.77
CA ALA A 533 -11.20 18.99 14.30
C ALA A 533 -10.96 19.61 15.67
N ASP A 534 -10.18 18.95 16.52
CA ASP A 534 -9.73 19.50 17.79
C ASP A 534 -8.85 20.74 17.59
N ASN A 535 -7.93 20.73 16.61
CA ASN A 535 -7.09 21.89 16.30
C ASN A 535 -7.95 23.10 15.91
N ALA A 536 -8.93 22.91 15.02
CA ALA A 536 -9.85 23.97 14.64
C ALA A 536 -10.67 24.49 15.84
N ARG A 537 -11.09 23.61 16.75
CA ARG A 537 -11.78 24.01 17.98
C ARG A 537 -10.90 24.85 18.90
N ILE A 538 -9.62 24.48 19.05
CA ILE A 538 -8.66 25.26 19.86
C ILE A 538 -8.52 26.67 19.28
N TRP A 539 -8.27 26.81 17.98
CA TRP A 539 -8.12 28.12 17.33
C TRP A 539 -9.35 29.04 17.52
N ARG A 540 -10.56 28.49 17.44
CA ARG A 540 -11.80 29.24 17.65
C ARG A 540 -12.00 29.70 19.10
N ASN A 541 -11.40 29.00 20.05
CA ASN A 541 -11.51 29.26 21.49
C ASN A 541 -10.30 30.01 22.06
N LEU A 542 -9.29 30.33 21.24
CA LEU A 542 -8.21 31.22 21.65
C LEU A 542 -8.79 32.58 22.03
N GLN A 543 -8.15 33.25 22.99
CA GLN A 543 -8.50 34.62 23.30
C GLN A 543 -8.31 35.47 22.03
N PRO A 544 -9.36 36.11 21.51
CA PRO A 544 -9.22 36.89 20.30
C PRO A 544 -8.29 38.08 20.56
N PRO A 545 -7.48 38.47 19.57
CA PRO A 545 -6.68 39.68 19.69
C PRO A 545 -7.62 40.88 19.82
N HIS A 546 -7.19 41.95 20.46
CA HIS A 546 -8.01 43.16 20.60
C HIS A 546 -8.00 44.01 19.33
N TRP A 547 -7.08 43.74 18.41
CA TRP A 547 -6.94 44.46 17.15
C TRP A 547 -6.41 43.54 16.04
N VAL A 548 -6.84 43.80 14.81
CA VAL A 548 -6.28 43.22 13.59
C VAL A 548 -6.22 44.29 12.50
N ALA A 549 -5.21 44.21 11.64
CA ALA A 549 -5.06 45.11 10.51
C ALA A 549 -6.22 44.96 9.52
N SER A 550 -6.83 46.08 9.14
CA SER A 550 -7.90 46.10 8.14
C SER A 550 -7.33 45.97 6.73
N VAL A 551 -7.20 44.73 6.26
CA VAL A 551 -6.58 44.41 4.97
C VAL A 551 -7.41 43.44 4.13
N LYS A 552 -7.16 43.42 2.83
CA LYS A 552 -7.60 42.38 1.88
C LYS A 552 -6.38 41.66 1.33
N ALA A 553 -6.48 40.35 1.15
CA ALA A 553 -5.41 39.56 0.53
C ALA A 553 -5.36 39.81 -0.99
N PHE A 554 -4.16 39.88 -1.57
CA PHE A 554 -4.01 39.96 -3.02
C PHE A 554 -4.38 38.63 -3.69
N PRO A 555 -4.85 38.65 -4.96
CA PRO A 555 -5.03 37.44 -5.74
C PRO A 555 -3.73 36.62 -5.83
N GLY A 556 -3.82 35.29 -5.74
CA GLY A 556 -2.66 34.39 -5.79
C GLY A 556 -1.88 34.29 -4.47
N THR A 557 -2.44 34.78 -3.37
CA THR A 557 -1.91 34.57 -2.02
C THR A 557 -2.73 33.54 -1.25
N GLU A 558 -2.13 32.93 -0.24
CA GLU A 558 -2.72 31.89 0.59
C GLU A 558 -3.08 32.46 1.96
N THR A 559 -4.36 32.75 2.18
CA THR A 559 -4.84 33.13 3.52
C THR A 559 -4.90 31.89 4.39
N LEU A 560 -4.14 31.85 5.48
CA LEU A 560 -4.06 30.73 6.43
C LEU A 560 -4.99 30.93 7.64
N VAL A 561 -5.09 32.17 8.12
CA VAL A 561 -5.94 32.53 9.27
C VAL A 561 -6.76 33.77 8.94
N GLU A 562 -8.04 33.72 9.26
CA GLU A 562 -8.98 34.84 9.20
C GLU A 562 -9.42 35.23 10.61
N ALA A 563 -9.52 36.54 10.86
CA ALA A 563 -10.19 37.06 12.05
C ALA A 563 -11.64 37.40 11.70
N MET A 564 -12.57 36.98 12.56
CA MET A 564 -13.97 37.39 12.44
C MET A 564 -14.15 38.75 13.09
N VAL A 565 -14.49 39.77 12.30
CA VAL A 565 -14.80 41.12 12.80
C VAL A 565 -16.25 41.42 12.43
N GLY A 566 -17.14 41.39 13.43
CA GLY A 566 -18.58 41.43 13.18
C GLY A 566 -19.04 40.26 12.31
N LYS A 567 -19.51 40.55 11.09
CA LYS A 567 -19.87 39.54 10.08
C LYS A 567 -18.81 39.35 8.99
N GLN A 568 -17.71 40.09 9.05
CA GLN A 568 -16.67 40.09 8.04
C GLN A 568 -15.50 39.19 8.45
N LYS A 569 -14.88 38.58 7.44
CA LYS A 569 -13.66 37.78 7.59
C LYS A 569 -12.49 38.63 7.10
N ILE A 570 -11.54 38.89 7.99
CA ILE A 570 -10.36 39.70 7.70
C ILE A 570 -9.12 38.81 7.68
N PRO A 571 -8.39 38.73 6.54
CA PRO A 571 -7.14 37.98 6.47
C PRO A 571 -6.15 38.45 7.52
N THR A 572 -5.70 37.54 8.38
CA THR A 572 -4.81 37.84 9.51
C THR A 572 -3.44 37.20 9.32
N ILE A 573 -3.37 35.96 8.85
CA ILE A 573 -2.10 35.34 8.45
C ILE A 573 -2.20 35.00 6.97
N VAL A 574 -1.35 35.62 6.16
CA VAL A 574 -1.35 35.46 4.69
C VAL A 574 0.04 35.12 4.21
N LEU A 575 0.16 34.03 3.46
CA LEU A 575 1.40 33.55 2.87
C LEU A 575 1.41 33.88 1.36
N ARG A 576 2.57 34.25 0.85
CA ARG A 576 2.79 34.48 -0.58
C ARG A 576 4.15 33.97 -0.99
N GLN A 577 4.21 33.30 -2.14
CA GLN A 577 5.47 33.05 -2.82
C GLN A 577 5.87 34.27 -3.65
N TYR A 578 7.13 34.68 -3.54
CA TYR A 578 7.68 35.80 -4.30
C TYR A 578 9.05 35.40 -4.85
N GLY A 579 9.15 35.22 -6.17
CA GLY A 579 10.33 34.65 -6.80
C GLY A 579 10.68 33.28 -6.21
N ALA A 580 11.92 33.11 -5.78
CA ALA A 580 12.40 31.89 -5.12
C ALA A 580 12.05 31.79 -3.63
N GLY A 581 11.59 32.89 -3.00
CA GLY A 581 11.38 32.99 -1.55
C GLY A 581 9.91 33.01 -1.13
N LYS A 582 9.69 33.22 0.17
CA LYS A 582 8.34 33.27 0.77
C LYS A 582 8.19 34.49 1.68
N VAL A 583 7.01 35.11 1.60
CA VAL A 583 6.60 36.21 2.47
C VAL A 583 5.40 35.79 3.29
N LEU A 584 5.50 35.90 4.60
CA LEU A 584 4.39 35.72 5.54
C LEU A 584 4.00 37.09 6.10
N TYR A 585 2.74 37.43 6.05
CA TYR A 585 2.19 38.62 6.71
C TYR A 585 1.33 38.20 7.89
N MET A 586 1.57 38.82 9.05
CA MET A 586 0.78 38.68 10.27
C MET A 586 0.15 40.04 10.58
N GLY A 587 -1.18 40.09 10.54
CA GLY A 587 -1.99 41.30 10.72
C GLY A 587 -2.28 41.66 12.18
N THR A 588 -1.60 41.04 13.13
CA THR A 588 -1.71 41.36 14.57
C THR A 588 -0.38 41.05 15.25
N ASP A 589 -0.02 41.86 16.24
CA ASP A 589 1.10 41.65 17.16
C ASP A 589 0.66 41.05 18.50
N GLU A 590 -0.62 40.72 18.67
CA GLU A 590 -1.17 40.11 19.88
C GLU A 590 -1.25 38.58 19.73
N THR A 591 -0.77 37.84 20.74
CA THR A 591 -0.72 36.37 20.77
C THR A 591 -1.54 35.78 21.91
#